data_AF-A0AAV2TYX8-F1
#
_entry.id   AF-A0AAV2TYX8-F1
#
_cell.length_a   1.000
_cell.length_b   1.000
_cell.length_c   1.000
_cell.angle_alpha   90.00
_cell.angle_beta   90.00
_cell.angle_gamma   90.00
#
_symmetry.space_group_name_H-M   'P 1'
#
loop_
_entity.id
_entity.type
_entity.pdbx_description
1 polymer ?
#
loop_
_entity_poly.entity_id
_entity_poly.type
_entity_poly.pdbx_seq_one_letter_code
_entity_poly.pdbx_strand_id
1 'polypeptide(L)'
;MESGLDEEDEALENSSNDNSSTVQLRTKPVTKTPEGRAPTITIDAVRVGRPLKVLALIFAVLSLLLFTVSAAGTNWLESEGSRRGLFVKCEDMPTSVPRTSDSDGCTLLPFLLWDVLTFILLVLSVILLNAVGLILLTAGMLTMATKPKSIMYKIVLTLFTLAGLTMITCAALYFWIYCGGYTVQKVRVGWSYIVGCSGIFPLALAFALLALDRNGEEVIYRETICRSSTYLEAE
;
A
#
# COMPACT_ATOMS: atom_id res chain seq x y z
N MET A 1 -51.33 -1.28 19.93
CA MET A 1 -50.06 -1.76 20.49
C MET A 1 -48.97 -1.27 19.58
N GLU A 2 -48.04 -0.52 20.19
CA GLU A 2 -46.72 -0.09 19.71
C GLU A 2 -45.94 -1.18 18.94
N SER A 3 -44.88 -0.84 18.17
CA SER A 3 -43.99 0.33 18.30
C SER A 3 -43.51 0.92 16.96
N GLY A 4 -43.10 2.19 17.00
CA GLY A 4 -42.14 2.79 16.08
C GLY A 4 -40.87 3.24 16.84
N LEU A 5 -40.07 4.12 16.22
CA LEU A 5 -38.85 4.78 16.77
C LEU A 5 -37.63 3.83 16.94
N ASP A 6 -36.36 4.17 16.69
CA ASP A 6 -35.69 5.35 16.06
C ASP A 6 -34.57 4.82 15.10
N GLU A 7 -34.00 5.52 14.11
CA GLU A 7 -34.09 6.91 13.60
C GLU A 7 -33.07 7.97 14.11
N GLU A 8 -31.98 7.56 14.80
CA GLU A 8 -30.84 8.44 15.18
C GLU A 8 -29.47 7.85 14.75
N ASP A 9 -28.62 8.61 14.02
CA ASP A 9 -27.13 8.51 14.02
C ASP A 9 -26.40 9.45 12.99
N GLU A 10 -27.07 9.98 11.94
CA GLU A 10 -26.40 10.84 10.91
C GLU A 10 -26.16 12.31 11.33
N ALA A 11 -26.01 12.61 12.62
CA ALA A 11 -25.96 13.99 13.12
C ALA A 11 -24.83 14.25 14.13
N LEU A 12 -23.56 14.11 13.72
CA LEU A 12 -22.43 14.82 14.33
C LEU A 12 -21.18 14.86 13.42
N GLU A 13 -20.45 15.99 13.49
CA GLU A 13 -19.21 16.35 12.78
C GLU A 13 -19.34 17.18 11.48
N ASN A 14 -19.87 18.40 11.63
CA ASN A 14 -19.61 19.50 10.72
C ASN A 14 -19.05 20.71 11.48
N SER A 15 -17.73 20.78 11.67
CA SER A 15 -17.01 21.95 12.20
C SER A 15 -15.50 21.81 12.00
N SER A 16 -14.91 22.61 11.09
CA SER A 16 -13.61 23.30 11.28
C SER A 16 -13.12 24.03 10.01
N ASN A 17 -12.97 25.35 10.14
CA ASN A 17 -12.11 26.27 9.37
C ASN A 17 -12.30 26.48 7.85
N ASP A 18 -12.77 27.69 7.54
CA ASP A 18 -12.35 28.49 6.38
C ASP A 18 -10.81 28.64 6.29
N ASN A 19 -10.30 28.75 5.06
CA ASN A 19 -9.48 29.91 4.66
C ASN A 19 -9.10 29.94 3.16
N SER A 20 -9.71 30.89 2.44
CA SER A 20 -9.14 31.73 1.35
C SER A 20 -8.05 31.17 0.40
N SER A 21 -8.40 31.07 -0.89
CA SER A 21 -7.66 31.79 -1.96
C SER A 21 -8.40 31.74 -3.31
N THR A 22 -9.06 32.84 -3.69
CA THR A 22 -9.76 32.96 -4.99
C THR A 22 -8.84 33.50 -6.08
N VAL A 23 -8.54 32.67 -7.09
CA VAL A 23 -7.79 33.10 -8.28
C VAL A 23 -8.72 33.80 -9.26
N GLN A 24 -8.63 35.13 -9.34
CA GLN A 24 -9.34 35.96 -10.31
C GLN A 24 -8.88 35.65 -11.75
N LEU A 25 -9.80 35.22 -12.62
CA LEU A 25 -9.52 34.99 -14.04
C LEU A 25 -10.36 35.91 -14.95
N ARG A 26 -9.63 36.59 -15.83
CA ARG A 26 -10.00 37.80 -16.56
C ARG A 26 -11.18 37.65 -17.52
N THR A 27 -12.29 38.33 -17.23
CA THR A 27 -13.46 38.43 -18.12
C THR A 27 -13.13 39.16 -19.42
N LYS A 28 -13.49 38.57 -20.58
CA LYS A 28 -13.61 39.28 -21.87
C LYS A 28 -15.08 39.67 -22.11
N PRO A 29 -15.36 40.78 -22.81
CA PRO A 29 -16.72 41.28 -22.97
C PRO A 29 -17.58 40.37 -23.88
N VAL A 30 -18.83 40.20 -23.47
CA VAL A 30 -19.83 39.35 -24.13
C VAL A 30 -20.32 39.99 -25.44
N THR A 31 -20.23 39.25 -26.55
CA THR A 31 -20.98 39.57 -27.78
C THR A 31 -22.38 38.98 -27.63
N LYS A 32 -23.41 39.80 -27.86
CA LYS A 32 -24.82 39.40 -27.68
C LYS A 32 -25.20 38.27 -28.65
N THR A 33 -25.76 37.19 -28.11
CA THR A 33 -26.46 36.12 -28.84
C THR A 33 -27.85 35.93 -28.23
N PRO A 34 -28.84 35.46 -29.00
CA PRO A 34 -30.26 35.64 -28.66
C PRO A 34 -30.71 34.78 -27.47
N GLU A 35 -31.68 35.32 -26.74
CA GLU A 35 -32.37 34.65 -25.64
C GLU A 35 -33.10 33.38 -26.12
N GLY A 36 -33.15 32.36 -25.25
CA GLY A 36 -33.91 31.12 -25.51
C GLY A 36 -33.13 29.81 -25.45
N ARG A 37 -31.81 29.82 -25.17
CA ARG A 37 -31.04 28.59 -24.91
C ARG A 37 -30.63 28.49 -23.45
N ALA A 38 -30.93 27.35 -22.82
CA ALA A 38 -30.54 27.08 -21.44
C ALA A 38 -29.01 27.19 -21.26
N PRO A 39 -28.52 27.69 -20.10
CA PRO A 39 -27.09 27.79 -19.83
C PRO A 39 -26.40 26.44 -20.00
N THR A 40 -25.53 26.33 -21.01
CA THR A 40 -24.81 25.08 -21.28
C THR A 40 -23.60 25.00 -20.36
N ILE A 41 -23.81 24.45 -19.17
CA ILE A 41 -22.73 24.14 -18.22
C ILE A 41 -21.89 23.00 -18.78
N THR A 42 -20.65 23.29 -19.17
CA THR A 42 -19.64 22.29 -19.57
C THR A 42 -18.69 22.03 -18.41
N ILE A 43 -18.94 20.95 -17.66
CA ILE A 43 -18.05 20.50 -16.58
C ILE A 43 -16.95 19.63 -17.20
N ASP A 44 -15.79 20.23 -17.46
CA ASP A 44 -14.57 19.48 -17.78
C ASP A 44 -13.98 18.86 -16.50
N ALA A 45 -14.63 17.78 -16.04
CA ALA A 45 -14.12 16.95 -14.95
C ALA A 45 -12.89 16.15 -15.41
N VAL A 46 -11.70 16.75 -15.30
CA VAL A 46 -10.42 16.04 -15.50
C VAL A 46 -10.33 14.88 -14.51
N ARG A 47 -10.42 13.65 -15.01
CA ARG A 47 -10.63 12.44 -14.18
C ARG A 47 -9.33 11.94 -13.53
N VAL A 48 -8.81 12.68 -12.54
CA VAL A 48 -7.51 12.46 -11.89
C VAL A 48 -7.37 11.09 -11.20
N GLY A 49 -8.48 10.41 -10.87
CA GLY A 49 -8.47 9.06 -10.29
C GLY A 49 -8.01 7.93 -11.25
N ARG A 50 -7.77 8.17 -12.54
CA ARG A 50 -7.19 7.15 -13.44
C ARG A 50 -5.67 6.94 -13.23
N PRO A 51 -4.81 7.97 -13.32
CA PRO A 51 -3.36 7.79 -13.11
C PRO A 51 -2.99 7.34 -11.69
N LEU A 52 -3.73 7.77 -10.66
CA LEU A 52 -3.41 7.48 -9.26
C LEU A 52 -3.40 5.97 -8.94
N LYS A 53 -4.35 5.23 -9.50
CA LYS A 53 -4.46 3.76 -9.33
C LYS A 53 -3.35 3.01 -10.08
N VAL A 54 -2.94 3.50 -11.25
CA VAL A 54 -1.80 2.94 -12.00
C VAL A 54 -0.51 3.12 -11.21
N LEU A 55 -0.31 4.30 -10.60
CA LEU A 55 0.84 4.58 -9.75
C LEU A 55 0.86 3.69 -8.49
N ALA A 56 -0.29 3.53 -7.82
CA ALA A 56 -0.44 2.62 -6.68
C ALA A 56 -0.10 1.17 -7.06
N LEU A 57 -0.54 0.70 -8.24
CA LEU A 57 -0.20 -0.62 -8.75
C LEU A 57 1.31 -0.79 -8.99
N ILE A 58 1.97 0.20 -9.59
CA ILE A 58 3.43 0.15 -9.83
C ILE A 58 4.19 0.01 -8.50
N PHE A 59 3.79 0.76 -7.46
CA PHE A 59 4.41 0.64 -6.14
C PHE A 59 4.10 -0.70 -5.45
N ALA A 60 2.89 -1.25 -5.60
CA ALA A 60 2.57 -2.59 -5.09
C ALA A 60 3.41 -3.69 -5.77
N VAL A 61 3.59 -3.63 -7.10
CA VAL A 61 4.47 -4.54 -7.86
C VAL A 61 5.93 -4.39 -7.40
N LEU A 62 6.43 -3.16 -7.23
CA LEU A 62 7.79 -2.92 -6.75
C LEU A 62 8.00 -3.49 -5.34
N SER A 63 7.02 -3.33 -4.45
CA SER A 63 7.04 -3.91 -3.10
C SER A 63 7.10 -5.45 -3.14
N LEU A 64 6.29 -6.09 -4.01
CA LEU A 64 6.30 -7.54 -4.20
C LEU A 64 7.66 -8.05 -4.71
N LEU A 65 8.29 -7.32 -5.64
CA LEU A 65 9.65 -7.61 -6.12
C LEU A 65 10.70 -7.48 -5.00
N LEU A 66 10.61 -6.45 -4.15
CA LEU A 66 11.54 -6.28 -3.02
C LEU A 66 11.38 -7.39 -1.97
N PHE A 67 10.16 -7.80 -1.64
CA PHE A 67 9.94 -8.92 -0.71
C PHE A 67 10.41 -10.27 -1.27
N THR A 68 10.19 -10.53 -2.57
CA THR A 68 10.68 -11.77 -3.21
C THR A 68 12.21 -11.80 -3.33
N VAL A 69 12.86 -10.69 -3.67
CA VAL A 69 14.33 -10.57 -3.64
C VAL A 69 14.87 -10.75 -2.22
N SER A 70 14.21 -10.16 -1.21
CA SER A 70 14.58 -10.36 0.20
C SER A 70 14.47 -11.83 0.62
N ALA A 71 13.38 -12.52 0.29
CA ALA A 71 13.19 -13.94 0.59
C ALA A 71 14.22 -14.85 -0.12
N ALA A 72 14.60 -14.54 -1.36
CA ALA A 72 15.62 -15.26 -2.12
C ALA A 72 17.07 -14.95 -1.69
N GLY A 73 17.31 -13.80 -1.04
CA GLY A 73 18.64 -13.38 -0.64
C GLY A 73 19.27 -14.26 0.44
N THR A 74 20.51 -14.68 0.20
CA THR A 74 21.28 -15.58 1.09
C THR A 74 21.93 -14.89 2.30
N ASN A 75 21.82 -13.56 2.40
CA ASN A 75 22.49 -12.76 3.42
C ASN A 75 21.45 -11.92 4.20
N TRP A 76 20.68 -12.57 5.06
CA TRP A 76 19.86 -11.90 6.08
C TRP A 76 20.70 -11.56 7.31
N LEU A 77 21.53 -12.51 7.75
CA LEU A 77 22.49 -12.35 8.83
C LEU A 77 23.91 -12.60 8.31
N GLU A 78 24.87 -11.80 8.76
CA GLU A 78 26.29 -12.01 8.53
C GLU A 78 27.02 -12.07 9.88
N SER A 79 27.60 -13.22 10.19
CA SER A 79 28.51 -13.41 11.32
C SER A 79 29.92 -13.65 10.79
N GLU A 80 30.94 -13.52 11.64
CA GLU A 80 32.32 -13.77 11.28
C GLU A 80 32.50 -15.25 10.83
N GLY A 81 32.64 -15.46 9.52
CA GLY A 81 32.77 -16.78 8.89
C GLY A 81 31.46 -17.48 8.51
N SER A 82 30.28 -16.89 8.70
CA SER A 82 29.02 -17.52 8.25
C SER A 82 27.91 -16.53 7.89
N ARG A 83 27.26 -16.78 6.75
CA ARG A 83 26.13 -16.03 6.21
C ARG A 83 24.87 -16.87 6.33
N ARG A 84 23.79 -16.30 6.86
CA ARG A 84 22.49 -16.99 6.95
C ARG A 84 21.48 -16.27 6.06
N GLY A 85 20.94 -17.01 5.10
CA GLY A 85 19.74 -16.64 4.36
C GLY A 85 18.50 -17.18 5.05
N LEU A 86 17.34 -16.99 4.41
CA LEU A 86 16.07 -17.45 4.94
C LEU A 86 15.92 -18.99 4.91
N PHE A 87 16.52 -19.65 3.91
CA PHE A 87 16.43 -21.11 3.68
C PHE A 87 17.77 -21.86 3.79
N VAL A 88 18.89 -21.15 3.64
CA VAL A 88 20.24 -21.72 3.48
C VAL A 88 21.19 -20.99 4.41
N LYS A 89 22.08 -21.72 5.07
CA LYS A 89 23.24 -21.18 5.79
C LYS A 89 24.51 -21.53 5.03
N CYS A 90 25.28 -20.52 4.66
CA CYS A 90 26.61 -20.67 4.10
C CYS A 90 27.68 -20.41 5.17
N GLU A 91 28.74 -21.20 5.17
CA GLU A 91 29.94 -20.98 5.96
C GLU A 91 31.11 -20.63 5.03
N ASP A 92 31.77 -19.52 5.31
CA ASP A 92 32.90 -19.03 4.54
C ASP A 92 34.13 -19.87 4.96
N MET A 93 34.37 -20.98 4.26
CA MET A 93 35.48 -21.90 4.53
C MET A 93 36.84 -21.18 4.55
N PRO A 94 37.73 -21.47 5.52
CA PRO A 94 39.07 -20.89 5.54
C PRO A 94 39.88 -21.36 4.32
N THR A 95 40.66 -20.45 3.74
CA THR A 95 41.44 -20.62 2.50
C THR A 95 42.47 -21.76 2.53
N SER A 96 42.68 -22.40 3.68
CA SER A 96 43.64 -23.49 3.91
C SER A 96 43.11 -24.90 3.60
N VAL A 97 41.81 -25.07 3.32
CA VAL A 97 41.23 -26.39 2.99
C VAL A 97 41.10 -26.56 1.47
N PRO A 98 41.66 -27.61 0.85
CA PRO A 98 41.52 -27.83 -0.59
C PRO A 98 40.05 -28.08 -0.95
N ARG A 99 39.55 -27.35 -1.95
CA ARG A 99 38.20 -27.52 -2.50
C ARG A 99 38.04 -28.93 -3.09
N THR A 100 37.43 -29.83 -2.32
CA THR A 100 36.77 -31.01 -2.87
C THR A 100 35.53 -30.57 -3.66
N SER A 101 35.30 -31.15 -4.83
CA SER A 101 34.28 -30.71 -5.80
C SER A 101 32.82 -30.86 -5.37
N ASP A 102 32.57 -31.26 -4.12
CA ASP A 102 31.27 -31.64 -3.55
C ASP A 102 30.97 -30.87 -2.23
N SER A 103 31.82 -29.91 -1.86
CA SER A 103 31.70 -29.11 -0.64
C SER A 103 31.43 -27.63 -0.96
N ASP A 104 30.29 -27.35 -1.57
CA ASP A 104 29.68 -26.02 -1.45
C ASP A 104 29.32 -25.81 0.02
N GLY A 105 29.93 -24.82 0.67
CA GLY A 105 29.76 -24.54 2.11
C GLY A 105 28.36 -24.06 2.52
N CYS A 106 27.35 -24.22 1.65
CA CYS A 106 25.97 -23.80 1.83
C CYS A 106 25.07 -25.00 2.10
N THR A 107 24.58 -25.10 3.34
CA THR A 107 23.67 -26.16 3.79
C THR A 107 22.25 -25.62 3.95
N LEU A 108 21.25 -26.43 3.60
CA LEU A 108 19.85 -26.11 3.89
C LEU A 108 19.62 -26.10 5.40
N LEU A 109 18.92 -25.07 5.88
CA LEU A 109 18.69 -24.91 7.32
C LEU A 109 17.56 -25.87 7.76
N PRO A 110 17.76 -26.72 8.78
CA PRO A 110 16.76 -27.72 9.15
C PRO A 110 15.50 -27.06 9.72
N PHE A 111 14.36 -27.33 9.10
CA PHE A 111 13.04 -26.80 9.47
C PHE A 111 12.55 -27.19 10.88
N LEU A 112 13.28 -28.07 11.60
CA LEU A 112 13.00 -28.41 13.01
C LEU A 112 13.32 -27.27 13.99
N LEU A 113 14.02 -26.23 13.55
CA LEU A 113 14.21 -25.00 14.32
C LEU A 113 12.93 -24.15 14.21
N TRP A 114 12.11 -24.15 15.27
CA TRP A 114 10.84 -23.41 15.34
C TRP A 114 10.99 -21.94 14.93
N ASP A 115 12.04 -21.25 15.39
CA ASP A 115 12.31 -19.85 15.04
C ASP A 115 12.48 -19.64 13.53
N VAL A 116 13.23 -20.54 12.88
CA VAL A 116 13.49 -20.49 11.42
C VAL A 116 12.20 -20.71 10.64
N LEU A 117 11.41 -21.72 11.03
CA LEU A 117 10.12 -22.01 10.41
C LEU A 117 9.15 -20.82 10.54
N THR A 118 9.11 -20.18 11.71
CA THR A 118 8.29 -18.98 11.95
C THR A 118 8.67 -17.84 11.00
N PHE A 119 9.97 -17.50 10.87
CA PHE A 119 10.39 -16.44 9.95
C PHE A 119 10.08 -16.76 8.48
N ILE A 120 10.30 -18.01 8.04
CA ILE A 120 9.94 -18.46 6.68
C ILE A 120 8.43 -18.26 6.43
N LEU A 121 7.58 -18.70 7.36
CA LEU A 121 6.13 -18.58 7.23
C LEU A 121 5.65 -17.13 7.23
N LEU A 122 6.23 -16.25 8.05
CA LEU A 122 5.90 -14.82 8.04
C LEU A 122 6.22 -14.19 6.68
N VAL A 123 7.46 -14.35 6.18
CA VAL A 123 7.88 -13.76 4.89
C VAL A 123 7.05 -14.33 3.73
N LEU A 124 6.77 -15.64 3.73
CA LEU A 124 5.90 -16.25 2.72
C LEU A 124 4.47 -15.69 2.79
N SER A 125 3.91 -15.50 3.98
CA SER A 125 2.57 -14.94 4.16
C SER A 125 2.45 -13.51 3.60
N VAL A 126 3.50 -12.69 3.75
CA VAL A 126 3.56 -11.33 3.19
C VAL A 126 3.52 -11.38 1.67
N ILE A 127 4.35 -12.22 1.05
CA ILE A 127 4.41 -12.38 -0.41
C ILE A 127 3.04 -12.84 -0.94
N LEU A 128 2.40 -13.79 -0.28
CA LEU A 128 1.06 -14.26 -0.65
C LEU A 128 -0.02 -13.17 -0.49
N LEU A 129 -0.06 -12.46 0.64
CA LEU A 129 -1.03 -11.39 0.88
C LEU A 129 -0.86 -10.23 -0.12
N ASN A 130 0.37 -9.84 -0.43
CA ASN A 130 0.66 -8.79 -1.41
C ASN A 130 0.32 -9.26 -2.84
N ALA A 131 0.65 -10.50 -3.21
CA ALA A 131 0.27 -11.06 -4.51
C ALA A 131 -1.26 -11.14 -4.70
N VAL A 132 -2.01 -11.60 -3.68
CA VAL A 132 -3.48 -11.61 -3.69
C VAL A 132 -4.03 -10.18 -3.75
N GLY A 133 -3.48 -9.24 -2.98
CA GLY A 133 -3.83 -7.83 -3.04
C GLY A 133 -3.62 -7.21 -4.41
N LEU A 134 -2.52 -7.54 -5.10
CA LEU A 134 -2.22 -7.10 -6.47
C LEU A 134 -3.20 -7.69 -7.51
N ILE A 135 -3.57 -8.96 -7.37
CA ILE A 135 -4.57 -9.62 -8.23
C ILE A 135 -5.95 -8.98 -8.02
N LEU A 136 -6.35 -8.69 -6.78
CA LEU A 136 -7.61 -8.01 -6.49
C LEU A 136 -7.59 -6.54 -6.95
N LEU A 137 -6.45 -5.85 -6.85
CA LEU A 137 -6.27 -4.48 -7.35
C LEU A 137 -6.42 -4.41 -8.87
N THR A 138 -5.76 -5.32 -9.61
CA THR A 138 -5.89 -5.41 -11.07
C THR A 138 -7.32 -5.76 -11.50
N ALA A 139 -7.96 -6.75 -10.86
CA ALA A 139 -9.37 -7.07 -11.11
C ALA A 139 -10.31 -5.89 -10.77
N GLY A 140 -10.03 -5.14 -9.69
CA GLY A 140 -10.76 -3.94 -9.28
C GLY A 140 -10.58 -2.74 -10.21
N MET A 141 -9.53 -2.71 -11.03
CA MET A 141 -9.38 -1.72 -12.12
C MET A 141 -10.13 -2.13 -13.40
N LEU A 142 -10.24 -3.44 -13.68
CA LEU A 142 -10.96 -3.98 -14.85
C LEU A 142 -12.48 -4.00 -14.64
N THR A 143 -12.95 -4.02 -13.38
CA THR A 143 -14.37 -4.13 -13.03
C THR A 143 -15.13 -2.83 -13.27
N MET A 144 -16.14 -2.86 -14.16
CA MET A 144 -16.98 -1.70 -14.51
C MET A 144 -18.13 -1.45 -13.52
N ALA A 145 -18.51 -2.43 -12.70
CA ALA A 145 -19.64 -2.32 -11.78
C ALA A 145 -19.28 -1.57 -10.48
N THR A 146 -20.00 -0.48 -10.18
CA THR A 146 -19.64 0.47 -9.11
C THR A 146 -19.71 -0.10 -7.68
N LYS A 147 -20.77 -0.85 -7.36
CA LYS A 147 -20.96 -1.45 -6.02
C LYS A 147 -19.86 -2.47 -5.64
N PRO A 148 -19.58 -3.53 -6.42
CA PRO A 148 -18.53 -4.50 -6.06
C PRO A 148 -17.13 -3.88 -6.11
N LYS A 149 -16.90 -2.89 -6.98
CA LYS A 149 -15.65 -2.15 -7.08
C LYS A 149 -15.21 -1.56 -5.73
N SER A 150 -16.08 -0.83 -5.03
CA SER A 150 -15.77 -0.25 -3.71
C SER A 150 -15.37 -1.30 -2.67
N ILE A 151 -16.07 -2.46 -2.66
CA ILE A 151 -15.78 -3.57 -1.76
C ILE A 151 -14.40 -4.18 -2.07
N MET A 152 -14.08 -4.41 -3.35
CA MET A 152 -12.77 -4.92 -3.76
C MET A 152 -11.63 -4.01 -3.29
N TYR A 153 -11.75 -2.68 -3.45
CA TYR A 153 -10.73 -1.74 -2.97
C TYR A 153 -10.59 -1.75 -1.45
N LYS A 154 -11.67 -1.92 -0.68
CA LYS A 154 -11.61 -2.10 0.78
C LYS A 154 -10.84 -3.37 1.16
N ILE A 155 -11.07 -4.49 0.47
CA ILE A 155 -10.35 -5.75 0.69
C ILE A 155 -8.86 -5.62 0.33
N VAL A 156 -8.52 -4.98 -0.80
CA VAL A 156 -7.11 -4.72 -1.16
C VAL A 156 -6.42 -3.89 -0.06
N LEU A 157 -7.10 -2.85 0.45
CA LEU A 157 -6.56 -2.00 1.50
C LEU A 157 -6.28 -2.78 2.79
N THR A 158 -7.18 -3.69 3.21
CA THR A 158 -6.96 -4.54 4.39
C THR A 158 -5.88 -5.61 4.18
N LEU A 159 -5.71 -6.12 2.96
CA LEU A 159 -4.61 -7.05 2.64
C LEU A 159 -3.24 -6.35 2.70
N PHE A 160 -3.14 -5.12 2.17
CA PHE A 160 -1.89 -4.34 2.24
C PHE A 160 -1.54 -3.89 3.66
N THR A 161 -2.51 -3.51 4.51
CA THR A 161 -2.22 -3.23 5.93
C THR A 161 -1.79 -4.47 6.67
N LEU A 162 -2.45 -5.62 6.45
CA LEU A 162 -2.06 -6.88 7.08
C LEU A 162 -0.66 -7.32 6.67
N ALA A 163 -0.32 -7.24 5.38
CA ALA A 163 1.03 -7.54 4.86
C ALA A 163 2.11 -6.58 5.39
N GLY A 164 1.78 -5.30 5.55
CA GLY A 164 2.69 -4.31 6.16
C GLY A 164 2.95 -4.62 7.64
N LEU A 165 1.89 -4.92 8.40
CA LEU A 165 2.01 -5.29 9.81
C LEU A 165 2.81 -6.58 10.01
N THR A 166 2.60 -7.62 9.18
CA THR A 166 3.37 -8.87 9.30
C THR A 166 4.85 -8.72 8.90
N MET A 167 5.19 -7.82 7.98
CA MET A 167 6.61 -7.46 7.75
C MET A 167 7.22 -6.71 8.93
N ILE A 168 6.50 -5.76 9.53
CA ILE A 168 6.98 -4.98 10.68
C ILE A 168 7.22 -5.91 11.88
N THR A 169 6.30 -6.84 12.17
CA THR A 169 6.51 -7.82 13.25
C THR A 169 7.66 -8.76 12.96
N CYS A 170 7.80 -9.25 11.72
CA CYS A 170 8.96 -10.05 11.31
C CYS A 170 10.28 -9.31 11.54
N ALA A 171 10.38 -8.06 11.09
CA ALA A 171 11.59 -7.24 11.21
C ALA A 171 11.92 -6.89 12.67
N ALA A 172 10.91 -6.64 13.50
CA ALA A 172 11.05 -6.33 14.93
C ALA A 172 11.46 -7.55 15.76
N LEU A 173 10.84 -8.72 15.54
CA LEU A 173 11.22 -9.97 16.19
C LEU A 173 12.66 -10.36 15.85
N TYR A 174 13.05 -10.20 14.58
CA TYR A 174 14.41 -10.45 14.11
C TYR A 174 15.43 -9.53 14.81
N PHE A 175 15.15 -8.22 14.89
CA PHE A 175 16.00 -7.28 15.60
C PHE A 175 16.09 -7.60 17.10
N TRP A 176 14.97 -7.92 17.75
CA TRP A 176 14.92 -8.25 19.17
C TRP A 176 15.78 -9.47 19.52
N ILE A 177 15.64 -10.56 18.74
CA ILE A 177 16.37 -11.81 18.99
C ILE A 177 17.87 -11.66 18.72
N TYR A 178 18.26 -11.06 17.59
CA TYR A 178 19.66 -11.05 17.14
C TYR A 178 20.48 -9.84 17.63
N CYS A 179 19.85 -8.68 17.89
CA CYS A 179 20.54 -7.51 18.46
C CYS A 179 20.26 -7.31 19.97
N GLY A 180 19.15 -7.82 20.50
CA GLY A 180 18.86 -7.79 21.94
C GLY A 180 19.49 -8.94 22.74
N GLY A 181 19.96 -10.00 22.06
CA GLY A 181 20.66 -11.12 22.68
C GLY A 181 22.13 -10.83 22.96
N TYR A 182 22.59 -11.08 24.19
CA TYR A 182 23.98 -10.98 24.65
C TYR A 182 24.90 -12.06 24.03
N THR A 183 24.93 -12.19 22.71
CA THR A 183 25.81 -13.14 22.03
C THR A 183 27.22 -12.55 21.85
N VAL A 184 28.25 -13.38 22.05
CA VAL A 184 29.66 -12.94 22.10
C VAL A 184 30.23 -12.65 20.70
N GLN A 185 29.52 -13.04 19.64
CA GLN A 185 29.92 -12.78 18.24
C GLN A 185 29.30 -11.48 17.70
N LYS A 186 30.07 -10.73 16.92
CA LYS A 186 29.61 -9.52 16.23
C LYS A 186 28.72 -9.88 15.04
N VAL A 187 27.43 -10.07 15.32
CA VAL A 187 26.39 -10.25 14.31
C VAL A 187 26.16 -8.94 13.56
N ARG A 188 26.17 -8.98 12.22
CA ARG A 188 25.85 -7.87 11.33
C ARG A 188 24.56 -8.16 10.55
N VAL A 189 23.81 -7.10 10.29
CA VAL A 189 22.61 -7.14 9.45
C VAL A 189 23.04 -7.27 7.99
N GLY A 190 22.56 -8.31 7.32
CA GLY A 190 22.84 -8.53 5.90
C GLY A 190 21.98 -7.66 4.98
N TRP A 191 22.42 -7.47 3.74
CA TRP A 191 21.72 -6.62 2.75
C TRP A 191 20.27 -7.07 2.49
N SER A 192 19.96 -8.37 2.61
CA SER A 192 18.63 -8.90 2.31
C SER A 192 17.55 -8.43 3.29
N TYR A 193 17.93 -8.25 4.56
CA TYR A 193 17.05 -7.65 5.58
C TYR A 193 16.75 -6.19 5.24
N ILE A 194 17.77 -5.42 4.83
CA ILE A 194 17.61 -4.01 4.45
C ILE A 194 16.67 -3.89 3.23
N VAL A 195 16.81 -4.77 2.24
CA VAL A 195 15.90 -4.83 1.07
C VAL A 195 14.47 -5.17 1.51
N GLY A 196 14.29 -6.14 2.41
CA GLY A 196 12.97 -6.50 2.95
C GLY A 196 12.29 -5.34 3.67
N CYS A 197 13.01 -4.64 4.55
CA CYS A 197 12.52 -3.44 5.23
C CYS A 197 12.25 -2.29 4.24
N SER A 198 13.08 -2.14 3.19
CA SER A 198 12.85 -1.13 2.16
C SER A 198 11.55 -1.36 1.38
N GLY A 199 11.10 -2.61 1.24
CA GLY A 199 9.84 -2.99 0.58
C GLY A 199 8.57 -2.51 1.29
N ILE A 200 8.68 -2.09 2.57
CA ILE A 200 7.58 -1.50 3.34
C ILE A 200 7.25 -0.08 2.83
N PHE A 201 8.23 0.72 2.41
CA PHE A 201 8.02 2.07 1.90
C PHE A 201 7.13 2.14 0.64
N PRO A 202 7.38 1.38 -0.44
CA PRO A 202 6.49 1.36 -1.59
C PRO A 202 5.13 0.71 -1.27
N LEU A 203 5.05 -0.23 -0.31
CA LEU A 203 3.76 -0.76 0.16
C LEU A 203 2.91 0.34 0.84
N ALA A 204 3.53 1.11 1.74
CA ALA A 204 2.89 2.22 2.43
C ALA A 204 2.49 3.34 1.45
N LEU A 205 3.31 3.61 0.43
CA LEU A 205 2.97 4.56 -0.63
C LEU A 205 1.81 4.05 -1.50
N ALA A 206 1.81 2.77 -1.89
CA ALA A 206 0.68 2.15 -2.60
C ALA A 206 -0.62 2.24 -1.78
N PHE A 207 -0.57 1.94 -0.48
CA PHE A 207 -1.68 2.10 0.46
C PHE A 207 -2.17 3.56 0.50
N ALA A 208 -1.27 4.54 0.66
CA ALA A 208 -1.62 5.95 0.76
C ALA A 208 -2.29 6.48 -0.52
N LEU A 209 -1.74 6.16 -1.69
CA LEU A 209 -2.31 6.54 -2.98
C LEU A 209 -3.71 5.92 -3.18
N LEU A 210 -3.92 4.68 -2.74
CA LEU A 210 -5.21 3.99 -2.82
C LEU A 210 -6.25 4.53 -1.83
N ALA A 211 -5.82 4.93 -0.63
CA ALA A 211 -6.67 5.57 0.36
C ALA A 211 -7.10 6.99 -0.08
N LEU A 212 -6.19 7.77 -0.67
CA LEU A 212 -6.49 9.08 -1.25
C LEU A 212 -7.47 8.98 -2.44
N ASP A 213 -7.29 7.98 -3.31
CA ASP A 213 -8.21 7.71 -4.42
C ASP A 213 -9.64 7.40 -3.93
N ARG A 214 -9.76 6.58 -2.87
CA ARG A 214 -11.05 6.29 -2.24
C ARG A 214 -11.74 7.58 -1.74
N ASN A 215 -11.02 8.41 -0.99
CA ASN A 215 -11.57 9.67 -0.47
C ASN A 215 -11.96 10.62 -1.62
N GLY A 216 -11.20 10.61 -2.73
CA GLY A 216 -11.53 11.35 -3.94
C GLY A 216 -12.80 10.86 -4.65
N GLU A 217 -13.04 9.55 -4.75
CA GLU A 217 -14.30 9.01 -5.29
C GLU A 217 -15.51 9.35 -4.40
N GLU A 218 -15.33 9.45 -3.08
CA GLU A 218 -16.38 9.87 -2.13
C GLU A 218 -16.70 11.39 -2.26
N VAL A 219 -15.70 12.26 -2.49
CA VAL A 219 -15.91 13.71 -2.71
C VAL A 219 -16.60 14.03 -4.05
N ILE A 220 -16.24 13.34 -5.14
CA ILE A 220 -16.82 13.58 -6.48
C ILE A 220 -18.34 13.36 -6.53
N TYR A 221 -18.90 12.58 -5.59
CA TYR A 221 -20.35 12.35 -5.51
C TYR A 221 -21.13 13.50 -4.84
N ARG A 222 -20.45 14.44 -4.16
CA ARG A 222 -21.10 15.56 -3.44
C ARG A 222 -21.33 16.82 -4.29
N GLU A 223 -20.70 16.95 -5.46
CA GLU A 223 -20.76 18.17 -6.27
C GLU A 223 -21.51 17.99 -7.60
N THR A 224 -22.85 18.13 -7.59
CA THR A 224 -23.61 18.74 -8.72
C THR A 224 -25.09 19.01 -8.38
N ILE A 225 -25.38 20.07 -7.61
CA ILE A 225 -26.68 20.79 -7.73
C ILE A 225 -26.44 22.31 -7.62
N CYS A 226 -25.90 22.93 -8.66
CA CYS A 226 -26.06 24.37 -8.86
C CYS A 226 -27.42 24.64 -9.52
N ARG A 227 -28.47 24.84 -8.70
CA ARG A 227 -29.65 25.57 -9.17
C ARG A 227 -29.27 27.05 -9.28
N SER A 228 -29.37 27.63 -10.47
CA SER A 228 -29.41 29.09 -10.57
C SER A 228 -30.73 29.57 -9.98
N SER A 229 -30.70 30.02 -8.72
CA SER A 229 -31.78 30.80 -8.15
C SER A 229 -31.78 32.17 -8.81
N THR A 230 -32.40 32.25 -10.00
CA THR A 230 -32.67 33.54 -10.63
C THR A 230 -33.80 34.20 -9.87
N TYR A 231 -33.41 34.98 -8.85
CA TYR A 231 -34.31 35.94 -8.22
C TYR A 231 -34.81 36.91 -9.29
N LEU A 232 -36.12 36.95 -9.48
CA LEU A 232 -36.82 38.09 -10.06
C LEU A 232 -37.98 38.43 -9.14
N GLU A 233 -37.65 39.15 -8.06
CA GLU A 233 -38.51 40.21 -7.58
C GLU A 233 -38.54 41.29 -8.67
N ALA A 234 -39.71 41.57 -9.24
CA ALA A 234 -40.03 42.82 -9.95
C ALA A 234 -41.55 42.88 -10.22
N GLU A 235 -42.22 43.73 -9.42
CA GLU A 235 -43.54 44.39 -9.63
C GLU A 235 -44.69 43.61 -10.32
#